data_AF-A0A327JAT3-F1
#
_entry.id   AF-A0A327JAT3-F1
#
_cell.length_a   1.000
_cell.length_b   1.000
_cell.length_c   1.000
_cell.angle_alpha   90.00
_cell.angle_beta   90.00
_cell.angle_gamma   90.00
#
_symmetry.space_group_name_H-M   'P 1'
#
loop_
_entity.id
_entity.type
_entity.pdbx_description
1 polymer ?
#
loop_
_entity_poly.entity_id
_entity_poly.type
_entity_poly.pdbx_seq_one_letter_code
_entity_poly.pdbx_strand_id
1 'polypeptide(L)'
;MISRFSQIHQNMMVCHLSFSNNVYIEKLNSIAQSLSNTHDINSASIMDQGQMYSELIKQSHLWGYIDTFRWFAVATFLLIPLLFFIKKPILQTKE
;
A
#
# COMPACT_ATOMS: atom_id res chain seq x y z
N MET A 1 -12.83 -3.89 -2.50
CA MET A 1 -11.62 -4.34 -3.22
C MET A 1 -10.35 -3.89 -2.50
N ILE A 2 -10.21 -2.59 -2.21
CA ILE A 2 -9.05 -2.02 -1.51
C ILE A 2 -8.74 -2.71 -0.17
N SER A 3 -9.73 -3.05 0.67
CA SER A 3 -9.44 -3.74 1.94
C SER A 3 -8.90 -5.15 1.75
N ARG A 4 -9.32 -5.88 0.70
CA ARG A 4 -8.79 -7.22 0.38
C ARG A 4 -7.37 -7.15 -0.16
N PHE A 5 -7.07 -6.18 -1.02
CA PHE A 5 -5.69 -5.96 -1.46
C PHE A 5 -4.79 -5.51 -0.31
N SER A 6 -5.27 -4.61 0.57
CA SER A 6 -4.53 -4.24 1.78
C SER A 6 -4.28 -5.44 2.69
N GLN A 7 -5.28 -6.31 2.89
CA GLN A 7 -5.13 -7.55 3.68
C GLN A 7 -4.10 -8.52 3.08
N ILE A 8 -4.04 -8.66 1.75
CA ILE A 8 -3.03 -9.50 1.08
C ILE A 8 -1.62 -8.93 1.31
N HIS A 9 -1.43 -7.62 1.11
CA HIS A 9 -0.14 -6.97 1.34
C HIS A 9 0.27 -7.02 2.82
N GLN A 10 -0.69 -6.85 3.74
CA GLN A 10 -0.47 -7.00 5.18
C GLN A 10 0.00 -8.43 5.50
N ASN A 11 -0.65 -9.46 4.97
CA ASN A 11 -0.27 -10.85 5.20
C ASN A 11 1.15 -11.16 4.68
N MET A 12 1.51 -10.64 3.50
CA MET A 12 2.85 -10.80 2.92
C MET A 12 3.94 -10.09 3.74
N MET A 13 3.64 -8.89 4.25
CA MET A 13 4.61 -8.11 5.04
C MET A 13 4.77 -8.66 6.47
N VAL A 14 3.71 -9.20 7.08
CA VAL A 14 3.76 -9.79 8.42
C VAL A 14 4.69 -11.01 8.47
N CYS A 15 4.79 -11.80 7.40
CA CYS A 15 5.76 -12.90 7.31
C CYS A 15 7.22 -12.45 7.47
N HIS A 16 7.54 -11.17 7.24
CA HIS A 16 8.89 -10.63 7.38
C HIS A 16 9.17 -10.04 8.78
N LEU A 17 8.16 -9.93 9.65
CA LEU A 17 8.28 -9.51 11.06
C LEU A 17 8.74 -10.67 11.96
N SER A 18 9.83 -11.33 11.59
CA SER A 18 10.43 -12.40 12.39
C SER A 18 11.69 -11.92 13.08
N PHE A 19 11.88 -12.30 14.34
CA PHE A 19 13.14 -12.08 15.07
C PHE A 19 14.35 -12.82 14.47
N SER A 20 14.15 -13.68 13.47
CA SER A 20 15.25 -14.26 12.69
C SER A 20 15.73 -13.36 11.54
N ASN A 21 15.02 -12.27 11.23
CA ASN A 21 15.37 -11.35 10.17
C ASN A 21 16.20 -10.18 10.73
N ASN A 22 17.49 -10.12 10.38
CA ASN A 22 18.39 -9.06 10.85
C ASN A 22 17.90 -7.65 10.46
N VAL A 23 17.25 -7.49 9.30
CA VAL A 23 16.70 -6.18 8.87
C VAL A 23 15.57 -5.72 9.78
N TYR A 24 14.76 -6.65 10.27
CA TYR A 24 13.70 -6.35 11.23
C TYR A 24 14.28 -5.93 12.58
N ILE A 25 15.29 -6.65 13.07
CA ILE A 25 15.98 -6.33 14.34
C ILE A 25 16.69 -4.97 14.26
N GLU A 26 17.40 -4.67 13.17
CA GLU A 26 18.07 -3.38 12.99
C GLU A 26 17.09 -2.22 13.01
N LYS A 27 15.96 -2.33 12.29
CA LYS A 27 14.93 -1.30 12.33
C LYS A 27 14.30 -1.17 13.72
N LEU A 28 14.00 -2.29 14.37
CA LEU A 28 13.42 -2.29 15.72
C LEU A 28 14.37 -1.60 16.71
N ASN A 29 15.66 -1.91 16.66
CA ASN A 29 16.68 -1.23 17.46
C ASN A 29 16.83 0.26 17.13
N SER A 30 16.66 0.66 15.86
CA SER A 30 16.71 2.08 15.47
C SER A 30 15.52 2.87 16.03
N ILE A 31 14.33 2.27 16.06
CA ILE A 31 13.14 2.87 16.67
C ILE A 31 13.34 2.91 18.20
N ALA A 32 13.83 1.82 18.80
CA ALA A 32 14.16 1.74 20.22
C ALA A 32 15.16 2.82 20.67
N GLN A 33 16.21 3.05 19.90
CA GLN A 33 17.19 4.10 20.18
C GLN A 33 16.59 5.51 20.06
N SER A 34 15.65 5.72 19.14
CA SER A 34 14.92 6.99 19.05
C SER A 34 14.04 7.22 20.27
N LEU A 35 13.43 6.16 20.81
CA LEU A 35 12.52 6.23 21.95
C LEU A 35 13.24 6.20 23.30
N SER A 36 14.42 5.59 23.39
CA SER A 36 15.22 5.50 24.62
C SER A 36 15.65 6.87 25.16
N ASN A 37 15.68 7.90 24.31
CA ASN A 37 15.95 9.27 24.72
C ASN A 37 14.78 9.91 25.49
N THR A 38 13.57 9.32 25.40
CA THR A 38 12.34 9.91 25.95
C THR A 38 11.65 8.97 26.94
N HIS A 39 11.81 7.65 26.82
CA HIS A 39 11.06 6.64 27.57
C HIS A 39 11.99 5.55 28.15
N ASP A 40 11.53 4.89 29.22
CA ASP A 40 12.20 3.73 29.80
C ASP A 40 12.37 2.59 28.77
N ILE A 41 13.50 1.88 28.86
CA ILE A 41 13.91 0.86 27.88
C ILE A 41 12.84 -0.25 27.70
N ASN A 42 12.15 -0.63 28.77
CA ASN A 42 11.10 -1.65 28.73
C ASN A 42 9.81 -1.17 28.04
N SER A 43 9.42 0.09 28.23
CA SER A 43 8.27 0.66 27.54
C SER A 43 8.58 1.02 26.10
N ALA A 44 9.84 1.40 25.80
CA ALA A 44 10.34 1.59 24.44
C ALA A 44 10.18 0.33 23.59
N SER A 45 10.68 -0.83 24.04
CA SER A 45 10.61 -2.09 23.27
C SER A 45 9.20 -2.53 22.86
N ILE A 46 8.21 -2.34 23.74
CA ILE A 46 6.79 -2.63 23.45
C ILE A 46 6.23 -1.62 22.45
N MET A 47 6.59 -0.34 22.62
CA MET A 47 6.14 0.74 21.76
C MET A 47 6.75 0.63 20.35
N ASP A 48 8.00 0.19 20.22
CA ASP A 48 8.71 0.02 18.95
C ASP A 48 8.01 -1.01 18.06
N GLN A 49 7.62 -2.15 18.63
CA GLN A 49 6.89 -3.21 17.93
C GLN A 49 5.52 -2.73 17.47
N GLY A 50 4.80 -1.99 18.33
CA GLY A 50 3.50 -1.41 17.99
C GLY A 50 3.59 -0.35 16.88
N GLN A 51 4.62 0.51 16.91
CA GLN A 51 4.87 1.51 15.89
C GLN A 51 5.23 0.88 14.54
N MET A 52 6.11 -0.14 14.53
CA MET A 52 6.47 -0.87 13.32
C MET A 52 5.25 -1.52 12.67
N TYR A 53 4.39 -2.16 13.47
CA TYR A 53 3.17 -2.79 12.96
C TYR A 53 2.17 -1.77 12.42
N SER A 54 2.03 -0.62 13.08
CA SER A 54 1.18 0.47 12.61
C SER A 54 1.64 1.03 11.27
N GLU A 55 2.96 1.13 11.07
CA GLU A 55 3.55 1.58 9.80
C GLU A 55 3.33 0.56 8.68
N LEU A 56 3.47 -0.75 8.99
CA LEU A 56 3.16 -1.82 8.05
C LEU A 56 1.70 -1.73 7.57
N ILE A 57 0.75 -1.51 8.48
CA ILE A 57 -0.66 -1.32 8.14
C ILE A 57 -0.85 -0.11 7.22
N LYS A 58 -0.24 1.04 7.54
CA LYS A 58 -0.33 2.23 6.68
C LYS A 58 0.18 1.94 5.27
N GLN A 59 1.33 1.27 5.16
CA GLN A 59 1.92 0.92 3.88
C GLN A 59 1.07 -0.09 3.10
N SER A 60 0.45 -1.07 3.78
CA SER A 60 -0.42 -2.04 3.12
C SER A 60 -1.67 -1.38 2.54
N HIS A 61 -2.23 -0.41 3.26
CA HIS A 61 -3.35 0.39 2.76
C HIS A 61 -2.97 1.24 1.56
N LEU A 62 -1.80 1.89 1.59
CA LEU A 62 -1.31 2.73 0.48
C LEU A 62 -1.10 1.88 -0.79
N TRP A 63 -0.48 0.71 -0.64
CA TRP A 63 -0.28 -0.25 -1.74
C TRP A 63 -1.61 -0.74 -2.31
N GLY A 64 -2.57 -1.10 -1.46
CA GLY A 64 -3.91 -1.51 -1.91
C GLY A 64 -4.67 -0.40 -2.67
N TYR A 65 -4.44 0.87 -2.33
CA TYR A 65 -4.98 2.00 -3.08
C TYR A 65 -4.31 2.17 -4.45
N ILE A 66 -2.97 2.13 -4.49
CA ILE A 66 -2.19 2.26 -5.73
C ILE A 66 -2.60 1.19 -6.75
N ASP A 67 -2.76 -0.06 -6.32
CA ASP A 67 -3.17 -1.14 -7.22
C ASP A 67 -4.55 -0.89 -7.82
N THR A 68 -5.50 -0.41 -7.02
CA THR A 68 -6.86 -0.11 -7.51
C THR A 68 -6.85 1.07 -8.50
N PHE A 69 -6.02 2.08 -8.22
CA PHE A 69 -5.86 3.24 -9.11
C PHE A 69 -5.23 2.85 -10.45
N ARG A 70 -4.22 1.97 -10.46
CA ARG A 70 -3.58 1.48 -11.69
C ARG A 70 -4.57 0.75 -12.59
N TRP A 71 -5.43 -0.09 -12.02
CA TRP A 71 -6.49 -0.76 -12.80
C TRP A 71 -7.49 0.22 -13.40
N PHE A 72 -7.88 1.25 -12.65
CA PHE A 72 -8.78 2.29 -13.15
C PHE A 72 -8.13 3.11 -14.27
N ALA A 73 -6.86 3.48 -14.12
CA ALA A 73 -6.08 4.19 -15.13
C ALA A 73 -5.97 3.39 -16.44
N VAL A 74 -5.71 2.08 -16.35
CA VAL A 74 -5.69 1.18 -17.53
C VAL A 74 -7.08 1.11 -18.19
N ALA A 75 -8.15 1.01 -17.41
CA ALA A 75 -9.51 0.99 -17.94
C ALA A 75 -9.87 2.29 -18.67
N THR A 76 -9.53 3.45 -18.10
CA THR A 76 -9.71 4.75 -18.76
C THR A 76 -8.86 4.86 -20.01
N PHE A 77 -7.61 4.42 -19.97
CA PHE A 77 -6.72 4.43 -21.13
C PHE A 77 -7.20 3.52 -22.25
N LEU A 78 -7.86 2.39 -21.95
CA LEU A 78 -8.51 1.52 -22.93
C LEU A 78 -9.82 2.09 -23.48
N LEU A 79 -10.56 2.89 -22.70
CA LEU A 79 -11.79 3.54 -23.15
C LEU A 79 -11.55 4.65 -24.18
N ILE A 80 -10.45 5.39 -24.07
CA ILE A 80 -10.08 6.47 -25.01
C ILE A 80 -10.01 5.98 -26.48
N PRO A 81 -9.23 4.94 -26.83
CA PRO A 81 -9.17 4.44 -28.20
C PRO A 81 -10.49 3.77 -28.63
N LEU A 82 -11.22 3.15 -27.69
CA LEU A 82 -12.51 2.54 -27.98
C LEU A 82 -13.55 3.59 -28.40
N LEU A 83 -13.54 4.77 -27.78
CA LEU A 83 -14.40 5.90 -28.14
C LEU A 83 -14.05 6.48 -29.51
N PHE A 84 -12.77 6.50 -29.88
CA PHE A 84 -12.34 6.89 -31.23
C PHE A 84 -12.81 5.90 -32.31
N PHE A 85 -12.88 4.60 -31.96
CA PHE A 85 -13.38 3.56 -32.84
C PHE A 85 -14.92 3.59 -33.04
N ILE A 86 -15.66 4.35 -32.23
CA ILE A 86 -17.13 4.46 -32.25
C ILE A 86 -17.66 5.53 -33.25
N LYS A 87 -16.84 6.12 -34.12
CA LYS A 87 -17.35 6.78 -35.36
C LYS A 87 -17.40 5.75 -36.49
N LYS A 88 -18.55 5.36 -37.05
CA LYS A 88 -19.75 6.13 -37.45
C LYS A 88 -21.03 5.28 -37.34
N PRO A 89 -22.14 5.86 -36.86
CA PRO A 89 -23.32 5.97 -37.74
C PRO A 89 -24.10 7.31 -37.61
N ILE A 90 -24.59 7.78 -38.77
CA ILE A 90 -25.77 8.65 -38.97
C ILE A 90 -25.70 10.10 -38.42
N LEU A 91 -25.05 10.98 -39.17
CA LEU A 91 -25.58 12.34 -39.44
C LEU A 91 -25.28 12.66 -40.91
N GLN A 92 -25.96 11.94 -41.81
CA GLN A 92 -26.09 12.31 -43.22
C GLN A 92 -27.54 12.75 -43.45
N THR A 93 -27.94 13.89 -42.88
CA THR A 93 -29.03 14.68 -43.47
C THR A 93 -28.36 15.62 -44.45
N LYS A 94 -28.27 15.16 -45.71
CA LYS A 94 -28.01 16.02 -46.87
C LYS A 94 -29.23 16.91 -47.08
N GLU A 95 -28.99 18.21 -47.19
CA GLU A 95 -29.92 19.19 -47.78
C GLU A 95 -30.11 18.94 -49.28
#